data_AF-A0A972Y793-F1
#
_entry.id   AF-A0A972Y793-F1
#
_cell.length_a   1.000
_cell.length_b   1.000
_cell.length_c   1.000
_cell.angle_alpha   90.00
_cell.angle_beta   90.00
_cell.angle_gamma   90.00
#
_symmetry.space_group_name_H-M   'P 1'
#
loop_
_entity.id
_entity.type
_entity.pdbx_description
1 polymer ?
#
loop_
_entity_poly.entity_id
_entity_poly.type
_entity_poly.pdbx_seq_one_letter_code
_entity_poly.pdbx_strand_id
1 'polypeptide(L)'
;MKRFLACLCLIAAPLSAEASTELARQWGVEAVRLSAETSSLIASVDMGEAAQISDTFALDVYRFGRTSADLARWIDHSNGPGDLGCIFRGMASESETQLIELEAPTNQVEQRESLRRLAEMFADAEIVAIAAQRRAPARAVGVHTSANSCAADADMALQALR
;
A
#
# COMPACT_ATOMS: atom_id res chain seq x y z
N MET A 1 -53.12 -19.80 27.76
CA MET A 1 -52.63 -20.42 26.52
C MET A 1 -51.80 -19.39 25.74
N LYS A 2 -50.55 -19.79 25.39
CA LYS A 2 -49.64 -19.29 24.33
C LYS A 2 -49.31 -17.78 24.26
N ARG A 3 -48.14 -17.44 24.81
CA ARG A 3 -47.34 -16.24 24.52
C ARG A 3 -46.67 -16.42 23.16
N PHE A 4 -46.92 -15.54 22.21
CA PHE A 4 -46.21 -15.51 20.92
C PHE A 4 -44.88 -14.75 21.09
N LEU A 5 -43.78 -15.49 21.13
CA LEU A 5 -42.42 -14.97 21.03
C LEU A 5 -42.09 -14.80 19.55
N ALA A 6 -42.08 -13.56 19.06
CA ALA A 6 -41.54 -13.21 17.75
C ALA A 6 -40.02 -13.08 17.88
N CYS A 7 -39.27 -14.07 17.42
CA CYS A 7 -37.82 -13.95 17.23
C CYS A 7 -37.55 -13.15 15.95
N LEU A 8 -37.13 -11.91 16.14
CA LEU A 8 -36.61 -11.04 15.09
C LEU A 8 -35.19 -11.52 14.75
N CYS A 9 -35.04 -12.34 13.72
CA CYS A 9 -33.73 -12.66 13.15
C CYS A 9 -33.16 -11.41 12.46
N LEU A 10 -32.32 -10.66 13.16
CA LEU A 10 -31.45 -9.65 12.57
C LEU A 10 -30.49 -10.33 11.59
N ILE A 11 -30.72 -10.10 10.30
CA ILE A 11 -29.83 -10.47 9.20
C ILE A 11 -28.60 -9.56 9.31
N ALA A 12 -27.49 -10.08 9.83
CA ALA A 12 -26.19 -9.42 9.78
C ALA A 12 -25.67 -9.47 8.34
N ALA A 13 -25.66 -8.32 7.65
CA ALA A 13 -25.04 -8.19 6.34
C ALA A 13 -23.50 -8.13 6.47
N PRO A 14 -22.73 -8.65 5.50
CA PRO A 14 -21.28 -8.68 5.54
C PRO A 14 -20.71 -7.31 5.14
N LEU A 15 -20.58 -6.38 6.09
CA LEU A 15 -20.04 -5.03 5.87
C LEU A 15 -18.50 -5.00 5.69
N SER A 16 -17.81 -6.12 5.90
CA SER A 16 -16.34 -6.15 5.96
C SER A 16 -15.63 -6.13 4.60
N ALA A 17 -16.31 -6.53 3.52
CA ALA A 17 -15.68 -6.60 2.20
C ALA A 17 -15.56 -5.22 1.52
N GLU A 18 -16.57 -4.35 1.65
CA GLU A 18 -16.54 -3.01 1.03
C GLU A 18 -15.47 -2.09 1.62
N ALA A 19 -15.28 -2.13 2.94
CA ALA A 19 -14.31 -1.28 3.62
C ALA A 19 -12.87 -1.48 3.10
N SER A 20 -12.50 -2.71 2.72
CA SER A 20 -11.19 -3.04 2.17
C SER A 20 -10.98 -2.52 0.74
N THR A 21 -12.04 -2.48 -0.06
CA THR A 21 -11.98 -2.05 -1.47
C THR A 21 -11.84 -0.54 -1.55
N GLU A 22 -12.59 0.18 -0.71
CA GLU A 22 -12.45 1.63 -0.58
C GLU A 22 -11.09 2.02 0.00
N LEU A 23 -10.58 1.25 0.99
CA LEU A 23 -9.24 1.47 1.53
C LEU A 23 -8.15 1.30 0.46
N ALA A 24 -8.21 0.23 -0.35
CA ALA A 24 -7.27 0.00 -1.44
C ALA A 24 -7.36 1.10 -2.53
N ARG A 25 -8.57 1.61 -2.80
CA ARG A 25 -8.77 2.71 -3.74
C ARG A 25 -8.15 4.01 -3.23
N GLN A 26 -8.42 4.38 -1.97
CA GLN A 26 -7.85 5.57 -1.34
C GLN A 26 -6.33 5.48 -1.26
N TRP A 27 -5.81 4.32 -0.87
CA TRP A 27 -4.38 4.02 -0.87
C TRP A 27 -3.73 4.25 -2.25
N GLY A 28 -4.37 3.79 -3.33
CA GLY A 28 -3.89 4.02 -4.69
C GLY A 28 -3.89 5.50 -5.11
N VAL A 29 -4.89 6.27 -4.69
CA VAL A 29 -4.92 7.72 -4.93
C VAL A 29 -3.76 8.42 -4.22
N GLU A 30 -3.47 8.04 -2.97
CA GLU A 30 -2.33 8.57 -2.22
C GLU A 30 -0.99 8.17 -2.86
N ALA A 31 -0.86 6.96 -3.40
CA ALA A 31 0.34 6.54 -4.14
C ALA A 31 0.65 7.49 -5.31
N VAL A 32 -0.36 7.81 -6.13
CA VAL A 32 -0.21 8.72 -7.28
C VAL A 32 0.23 10.11 -6.82
N ARG A 33 -0.41 10.63 -5.77
CA ARG A 33 -0.09 11.96 -5.23
C ARG A 33 1.33 12.01 -4.68
N LEU A 34 1.71 11.03 -3.86
CA LEU A 34 3.04 10.93 -3.26
C LEU A 34 4.12 10.71 -4.32
N SER A 35 3.83 9.96 -5.40
CA SER A 35 4.74 9.80 -6.53
C SER A 35 5.05 11.14 -7.22
N ALA A 36 4.03 11.96 -7.47
CA ALA A 36 4.19 13.28 -8.08
C ALA A 36 4.96 14.27 -7.18
N GLU A 37 4.66 14.27 -5.88
CA GLU A 37 5.37 15.09 -4.90
C GLU A 37 6.83 14.65 -4.76
N THR A 38 7.09 13.36 -4.66
CA THR A 38 8.45 12.79 -4.61
C THR A 38 9.25 13.14 -5.86
N SER A 39 8.64 13.07 -7.05
CA SER A 39 9.29 13.45 -8.30
C SER A 39 9.69 14.93 -8.32
N SER A 40 8.88 15.80 -7.71
CA SER A 40 9.20 17.23 -7.58
C SER A 40 10.38 17.45 -6.63
N LEU A 41 10.45 16.71 -5.51
CA LEU A 41 11.58 16.75 -4.59
C LEU A 41 12.88 16.28 -5.26
N ILE A 42 12.83 15.18 -6.03
CA ILE A 42 13.99 14.70 -6.81
C ILE A 42 14.48 15.78 -7.79
N ALA A 43 13.57 16.43 -8.50
CA ALA A 43 13.92 17.49 -9.44
C ALA A 43 14.65 18.67 -8.76
N SER A 44 14.22 19.07 -7.56
CA SER A 44 14.94 20.08 -6.76
C SER A 44 16.37 19.63 -6.42
N VAL A 45 16.55 18.38 -5.98
CA VAL A 45 17.90 17.85 -5.69
C VAL A 45 18.76 17.82 -6.96
N ASP A 46 18.19 17.41 -8.10
CA ASP A 46 18.89 17.37 -9.39
C ASP A 46 19.31 18.77 -9.89
N MET A 47 18.61 19.83 -9.47
CA MET A 47 19.00 21.23 -9.70
C MET A 47 20.06 21.76 -8.71
N GLY A 48 20.50 20.93 -7.75
CA GLY A 48 21.44 21.29 -6.70
C GLY A 48 20.81 22.02 -5.51
N GLU A 49 19.48 22.07 -5.45
CA GLU A 49 18.73 22.61 -4.31
C GLU A 49 18.65 21.56 -3.19
N ALA A 50 18.49 22.00 -1.94
CA ALA A 50 18.16 21.09 -0.86
C ALA A 50 16.68 20.69 -0.98
N ALA A 51 16.37 19.39 -1.05
CA ALA A 51 14.97 18.96 -0.96
C ALA A 51 14.46 19.26 0.46
N GLN A 52 13.46 20.13 0.53
CA GLN A 52 12.77 20.45 1.77
C GLN A 52 11.68 19.41 2.00
N ILE A 53 12.01 18.40 2.79
CA ILE A 53 11.03 17.39 3.23
C ILE A 53 10.10 18.06 4.23
N SER A 54 8.85 18.29 3.83
CA SER A 54 7.86 18.89 4.72
C SER A 54 7.32 17.88 5.74
N ASP A 55 6.92 18.33 6.92
CA ASP A 55 6.24 17.49 7.92
C ASP A 55 4.97 16.83 7.35
N THR A 56 4.31 17.50 6.40
CA THR A 56 3.10 16.96 5.75
C THR A 56 3.45 15.79 4.83
N PHE A 57 4.49 15.95 4.00
CA PHE A 57 4.99 14.86 3.17
C PHE A 57 5.40 13.66 4.03
N ALA A 58 6.21 13.89 5.07
CA ALA A 58 6.68 12.84 5.96
C ALA A 58 5.50 12.09 6.63
N LEU A 59 4.51 12.83 7.14
CA LEU A 59 3.30 12.26 7.73
C LEU A 59 2.48 11.45 6.72
N ASP A 60 2.40 11.90 5.48
CA ASP A 60 1.63 11.22 4.45
C ASP A 60 2.32 9.94 3.96
N VAL A 61 3.65 9.93 3.81
CA VAL A 61 4.43 8.70 3.58
C VAL A 61 4.25 7.72 4.75
N TYR A 62 4.26 8.21 5.99
CA TYR A 62 4.02 7.37 7.17
C TYR A 62 2.62 6.74 7.14
N ARG A 63 1.59 7.54 6.82
CA ARG A 63 0.20 7.07 6.70
C ARG A 63 0.07 6.05 5.58
N PHE A 64 0.70 6.31 4.43
CA PHE A 64 0.77 5.38 3.32
C PHE A 64 1.35 4.02 3.76
N GLY A 65 2.50 4.03 4.42
CA GLY A 65 3.14 2.81 4.94
C GLY A 65 2.24 2.07 5.94
N ARG A 66 1.58 2.81 6.85
CA ARG A 66 0.61 2.24 7.80
C ARG A 66 -0.58 1.57 7.09
N THR A 67 -1.16 2.23 6.09
CA THR A 67 -2.26 1.69 5.29
C THR A 67 -1.82 0.45 4.52
N SER A 68 -0.61 0.43 3.97
CA SER A 68 -0.03 -0.78 3.36
C SER A 68 0.03 -1.94 4.38
N ALA A 69 0.47 -1.68 5.61
CA ALA A 69 0.48 -2.71 6.65
C ALA A 69 -0.94 -3.19 7.04
N ASP A 70 -1.93 -2.30 7.04
CA ASP A 70 -3.34 -2.66 7.27
C ASP A 70 -3.89 -3.55 6.15
N LEU A 71 -3.58 -3.22 4.88
CA LEU A 71 -3.96 -4.02 3.71
C LEU A 71 -3.32 -5.42 3.75
N ALA A 72 -2.04 -5.52 4.11
CA ALA A 72 -1.37 -6.81 4.29
C ALA A 72 -2.07 -7.70 5.33
N ARG A 73 -2.37 -7.13 6.52
CA ARG A 73 -3.08 -7.86 7.58
C ARG A 73 -4.47 -8.30 7.13
N TRP A 74 -5.19 -7.46 6.41
CA TRP A 74 -6.51 -7.79 5.89
C TRP A 74 -6.45 -8.95 4.87
N ILE A 75 -5.45 -8.97 3.98
CA ILE A 75 -5.21 -10.07 3.02
C ILE A 75 -4.92 -11.36 3.77
N ASP A 76 -4.01 -11.33 4.75
CA ASP A 76 -3.65 -12.50 5.55
C ASP A 76 -4.88 -13.07 6.28
N HIS A 77 -5.70 -12.19 6.88
CA HIS A 77 -6.91 -12.60 7.60
C HIS A 77 -8.01 -13.15 6.69
N SER A 78 -8.07 -12.66 5.44
CA SER A 78 -9.08 -13.05 4.46
C SER A 78 -8.69 -14.30 3.64
N ASN A 79 -7.57 -14.95 3.97
CA ASN A 79 -6.95 -15.99 3.14
C ASN A 79 -6.75 -15.54 1.68
N GLY A 80 -6.40 -14.27 1.49
CA GLY A 80 -6.10 -13.70 0.18
C GLY A 80 -4.73 -14.17 -0.36
N PRO A 81 -4.35 -13.73 -1.56
CA PRO A 81 -3.08 -14.13 -2.18
C PRO A 81 -1.88 -13.73 -1.30
N GLY A 82 -1.09 -14.72 -0.89
CA GLY A 82 0.06 -14.50 -0.01
C GLY A 82 1.07 -13.51 -0.58
N ASP A 83 1.29 -13.55 -1.90
CA ASP A 83 2.19 -12.65 -2.61
C ASP A 83 1.78 -11.17 -2.45
N LEU A 84 0.48 -10.87 -2.53
CA LEU A 84 -0.02 -9.50 -2.31
C LEU A 84 0.22 -9.06 -0.86
N GLY A 85 -0.03 -9.93 0.11
CA GLY A 85 0.29 -9.65 1.51
C GLY A 85 1.78 -9.32 1.72
N CYS A 86 2.67 -10.05 1.04
CA CYS A 86 4.11 -9.79 1.06
C CYS A 86 4.47 -8.42 0.46
N ILE A 87 3.90 -8.06 -0.68
CA ILE A 87 4.13 -6.77 -1.34
C ILE A 87 3.74 -5.60 -0.43
N PHE A 88 2.55 -5.66 0.16
CA PHE A 88 2.08 -4.61 1.06
C PHE A 88 2.95 -4.49 2.34
N ARG A 89 3.47 -5.61 2.87
CA ARG A 89 4.47 -5.58 3.96
C ARG A 89 5.78 -4.94 3.52
N GLY A 90 6.25 -5.24 2.31
CA GLY A 90 7.42 -4.63 1.71
C GLY A 90 7.26 -3.10 1.61
N MET A 91 6.15 -2.63 1.06
CA MET A 91 5.84 -1.19 0.96
C MET A 91 5.75 -0.50 2.32
N ALA A 92 5.18 -1.17 3.33
CA ALA A 92 5.14 -0.63 4.69
C ALA A 92 6.56 -0.45 5.28
N SER A 93 7.39 -1.49 5.17
CA SER A 93 8.77 -1.47 5.67
C SER A 93 9.64 -0.46 4.92
N GLU A 94 9.44 -0.34 3.61
CA GLU A 94 10.16 0.59 2.75
C GLU A 94 9.80 2.04 3.13
N SER A 95 8.52 2.36 3.29
CA SER A 95 8.06 3.69 3.72
C SER A 95 8.73 4.13 5.03
N GLU A 96 8.79 3.23 6.02
CA GLU A 96 9.43 3.50 7.31
C GLU A 96 10.95 3.71 7.16
N THR A 97 11.61 2.83 6.41
CA THR A 97 13.07 2.89 6.21
C THR A 97 13.48 4.19 5.54
N GLN A 98 12.78 4.57 4.46
CA GLN A 98 13.11 5.77 3.70
C GLN A 98 12.79 7.06 4.46
N LEU A 99 11.77 7.07 5.32
CA LEU A 99 11.52 8.21 6.22
C LEU A 99 12.66 8.41 7.22
N ILE A 100 13.13 7.32 7.83
CA ILE A 100 14.27 7.38 8.77
C ILE A 100 15.52 7.91 8.06
N GLU A 101 15.77 7.49 6.81
CA GLU A 101 16.90 7.97 6.02
C GLU A 101 16.78 9.46 5.66
N LEU A 102 15.57 9.93 5.32
CA LEU A 102 15.31 11.34 5.00
C LEU A 102 15.39 12.28 6.22
N GLU A 103 15.14 11.76 7.43
CA GLU A 103 15.29 12.50 8.69
C GLU A 103 16.74 12.53 9.21
N ALA A 104 17.58 11.60 8.75
CA ALA A 104 18.98 11.53 9.16
C ALA A 104 19.81 12.67 8.54
N PRO A 105 20.90 13.13 9.19
CA PRO A 105 21.86 14.03 8.57
C PRO A 105 22.54 13.33 7.37
N THR A 106 22.03 13.59 6.18
CA THR A 106 22.47 12.94 4.93
C THR A 106 23.00 13.97 3.92
N ASN A 107 23.80 13.51 2.98
CA ASN A 107 24.22 14.35 1.84
C ASN A 107 23.18 14.29 0.70
N GLN A 108 23.30 15.19 -0.29
CA GLN A 108 22.34 15.26 -1.41
C GLN A 108 22.21 13.95 -2.20
N VAL A 109 23.27 13.14 -2.30
CA VAL A 109 23.23 11.86 -3.02
C VAL A 109 22.38 10.85 -2.27
N GLU A 110 22.56 10.75 -0.95
CA GLU A 110 21.76 9.88 -0.07
C GLU A 110 20.30 10.33 -0.06
N GLN A 111 20.03 11.63 0.09
CA GLN A 111 18.68 12.17 0.06
C GLN A 111 17.98 11.87 -1.27
N ARG A 112 18.67 12.08 -2.40
CA ARG A 112 18.16 11.75 -3.73
C ARG A 112 17.85 10.27 -3.87
N GLU A 113 18.72 9.41 -3.36
CA GLU A 113 18.55 7.97 -3.41
C GLU A 113 17.31 7.55 -2.62
N SER A 114 17.11 8.06 -1.40
CA SER A 114 15.92 7.72 -0.63
C SER A 114 14.63 8.21 -1.30
N LEU A 115 14.64 9.40 -1.90
CA LEU A 115 13.53 9.89 -2.71
C LEU A 115 13.29 9.02 -3.95
N ARG A 116 14.34 8.54 -4.63
CA ARG A 116 14.21 7.62 -5.77
C ARG A 116 13.51 6.33 -5.37
N ARG A 117 13.91 5.72 -4.24
CA ARG A 117 13.30 4.48 -3.74
C ARG A 117 11.83 4.67 -3.37
N LEU A 118 11.48 5.81 -2.74
CA LEU A 118 10.09 6.19 -2.50
C LEU A 118 9.30 6.33 -3.81
N ALA A 119 9.85 7.01 -4.83
CA ALA A 119 9.18 7.20 -6.11
C ALA A 119 8.90 5.85 -6.81
N GLU A 120 9.87 4.92 -6.79
CA GLU A 120 9.71 3.57 -7.32
C GLU A 120 8.60 2.80 -6.58
N MET A 121 8.63 2.81 -5.25
CA MET A 121 7.60 2.18 -4.43
C MET A 121 6.20 2.76 -4.71
N PHE A 122 6.05 4.07 -4.85
CA PHE A 122 4.76 4.69 -5.15
C PHE A 122 4.26 4.37 -6.57
N ALA A 123 5.17 4.27 -7.55
CA ALA A 123 4.82 3.83 -8.90
C ALA A 123 4.33 2.37 -8.90
N ASP A 124 5.00 1.49 -8.16
CA ASP A 124 4.57 0.10 -8.00
C ASP A 124 3.19 0.02 -7.30
N ALA A 125 3.00 0.85 -6.27
CA ALA A 125 1.73 0.93 -5.56
C ALA A 125 0.57 1.39 -6.46
N GLU A 126 0.80 2.34 -7.36
CA GLU A 126 -0.18 2.74 -8.38
C GLU A 126 -0.58 1.55 -9.27
N ILE A 127 0.40 0.79 -9.77
CA ILE A 127 0.15 -0.39 -10.62
C ILE A 127 -0.70 -1.42 -9.88
N VAL A 128 -0.34 -1.72 -8.62
CA VAL A 128 -1.08 -2.65 -7.76
C VAL A 128 -2.51 -2.16 -7.52
N ALA A 129 -2.69 -0.87 -7.22
CA ALA A 129 -4.01 -0.30 -6.97
C ALA A 129 -4.93 -0.38 -8.20
N ILE A 130 -4.39 -0.07 -9.39
CA ILE A 130 -5.14 -0.18 -10.66
C ILE A 130 -5.54 -1.63 -10.91
N ALA A 131 -4.62 -2.57 -10.72
CA ALA A 131 -4.87 -3.98 -10.95
C ALA A 131 -5.89 -4.55 -9.95
N ALA A 132 -5.86 -4.12 -8.69
CA ALA A 132 -6.87 -4.48 -7.69
C ALA A 132 -8.28 -3.95 -8.04
N GLN A 133 -8.38 -2.72 -8.55
CA GLN A 133 -9.66 -2.12 -8.97
C GLN A 133 -10.28 -2.84 -10.17
N ARG A 134 -9.46 -3.38 -11.09
CA ARG A 134 -9.95 -4.14 -12.25
C ARG A 134 -10.50 -5.53 -11.89
N ARG A 135 -10.28 -6.01 -10.66
CA ARG A 135 -10.52 -7.41 -10.28
C ARG A 135 -11.69 -7.68 -9.32
N ALA A 136 -12.46 -6.68 -8.92
CA ALA A 136 -13.67 -6.90 -8.12
C ALA A 136 -14.83 -7.47 -8.97
N PRO A 137 -15.45 -8.63 -8.65
CA PRO A 137 -14.98 -9.78 -7.87
C PRO A 137 -14.86 -11.05 -8.74
N ALA A 138 -13.67 -11.65 -8.82
CA ALA A 138 -13.52 -13.06 -9.21
C ALA A 138 -12.98 -13.85 -8.02
N ARG A 139 -13.69 -14.94 -7.69
CA ARG A 139 -13.37 -15.93 -6.65
C ARG A 139 -11.87 -16.20 -6.57
N ALA A 140 -11.35 -16.17 -5.34
CA ALA A 140 -9.99 -16.57 -4.98
C ALA A 140 -9.65 -17.95 -5.58
N VAL A 141 -8.72 -17.97 -6.53
CA VAL A 141 -8.02 -19.18 -6.96
C VAL A 141 -6.65 -19.10 -6.31
N GLY A 142 -6.43 -19.96 -5.32
CA GLY A 142 -5.15 -20.05 -4.61
C GLY A 142 -4.05 -20.53 -5.54
N VAL A 143 -3.04 -19.68 -5.75
CA VAL A 143 -1.74 -20.09 -6.29
C VAL A 143 -0.73 -19.85 -5.18
N HIS A 144 -0.13 -20.94 -4.71
CA HIS A 144 0.99 -20.91 -3.78
C HIS A 144 2.29 -20.78 -4.59
N THR A 145 3.06 -19.73 -4.31
CA THR A 145 4.44 -19.60 -4.81
C THR A 145 5.40 -19.32 -3.65
N SER A 146 6.57 -19.96 -3.75
CA SER A 146 7.49 -20.23 -2.65
C SER A 146 8.11 -18.98 -2.04
N ALA A 147 8.25 -19.03 -0.71
CA ALA A 147 9.03 -18.12 0.09
C ALA A 147 10.48 -18.07 -0.39
N ASN A 148 10.92 -16.91 -0.89
CA ASN A 148 12.19 -16.28 -0.54
C ASN A 148 12.27 -14.91 -1.23
N SER A 149 12.34 -13.85 -0.41
CA SER A 149 12.44 -12.42 -0.75
C SER A 149 11.11 -11.70 -1.01
N CYS A 150 10.63 -10.98 0.00
CA CYS A 150 9.50 -10.05 -0.06
C CYS A 150 9.88 -8.72 -0.73
N ALA A 151 10.69 -8.74 -1.79
CA ALA A 151 10.93 -7.54 -2.58
C ALA A 151 9.58 -7.12 -3.19
N ALA A 152 9.23 -5.83 -3.07
CA ALA A 152 8.07 -5.27 -3.75
C ALA A 152 8.34 -5.33 -5.26
N ASP A 153 7.92 -6.42 -5.89
CA ASP A 153 8.03 -6.64 -7.33
C ASP A 153 6.62 -6.51 -7.93
N ALA A 154 6.40 -5.42 -8.69
CA ALA A 154 5.13 -5.13 -9.33
C ALA A 154 4.72 -6.20 -10.36
N ASP A 155 5.68 -6.88 -11.01
CA ASP A 155 5.37 -7.96 -11.96
C ASP A 155 4.82 -9.19 -11.25
N MET A 156 5.34 -9.50 -10.06
CA MET A 156 4.79 -10.55 -9.19
C MET A 156 3.38 -10.19 -8.71
N ALA A 157 3.15 -8.92 -8.37
CA ALA A 157 1.82 -8.44 -8.00
C ALA A 157 0.81 -8.62 -9.14
N LEU A 158 1.20 -8.23 -10.35
CA LEU A 158 0.39 -8.38 -11.56
C LEU A 158 0.09 -9.85 -11.87
N GLN A 159 1.03 -10.77 -11.63
CA GLN A 159 0.80 -12.21 -11.78
C GLN A 159 -0.17 -12.76 -10.74
N ALA A 160 -0.04 -12.38 -9.47
CA ALA A 160 -1.02 -12.73 -8.44
C ALA A 160 -2.42 -12.14 -8.74
N LEU A 161 -2.45 -11.06 -9.53
CA LEU A 161 -3.64 -10.39 -10.05
C LEU A 161 -4.18 -10.94 -11.39
N ARG A 162 -3.61 -12.01 -11.96
CA ARG A 162 -4.12 -12.73 -13.16
C ARG A 162 -4.81 -14.03 -12.82
#